data_AF-A0A4S3J0K4-F1
#
_entry.id   AF-A0A4S3J0K4-F1
#
_cell.length_a   1.000
_cell.length_b   1.000
_cell.length_c   1.000
_cell.angle_alpha   90.00
_cell.angle_beta   90.00
_cell.angle_gamma   90.00
#
_symmetry.space_group_name_H-M   'P 1'
#
loop_
_entity.id
_entity.type
_entity.pdbx_description
1 polymer ?
#
loop_
_entity_poly.entity_id
_entity_poly.type
_entity_poly.pdbx_seq_one_letter_code
_entity_poly.pdbx_strand_id
1 'polypeptide(L)'
;MLSHTYRFASTHLGFSLGYLRWYSMALLVPFEITNAMAALSLWEPGALVAVRVGIVAAIILGFNMLPETIFKRMETFFTGVKLVTAIGLILLSTILAARGIPGTPVRGFYYWRHPGAMNQYLTPGHLGRFLGLVQCVLYSTISFIFSPELTVVRAEKADGETGSSVLKVAQIDNIHLCALYILSALAMGVPKLGMLPRYSRIATDGVSHMYQ
;
A
#
# COMPACT_ATOMS: atom_id res chain seq x y z
N MET A 1 -20.59 -10.26 1.09
CA MET A 1 -19.93 -10.58 2.40
C MET A 1 -20.92 -10.81 3.53
N LEU A 2 -21.73 -9.81 3.90
CA LEU A 2 -22.67 -9.93 5.03
C LEU A 2 -23.71 -11.06 4.85
N SER A 3 -24.29 -11.17 3.66
CA SER A 3 -25.26 -12.21 3.30
C SER A 3 -24.71 -13.63 3.52
N HIS A 4 -23.48 -13.90 3.09
CA HIS A 4 -22.83 -15.20 3.29
C HIS A 4 -22.54 -15.48 4.77
N THR A 5 -22.12 -14.48 5.55
CA THR A 5 -21.90 -14.67 6.98
C THR A 5 -23.19 -14.99 7.73
N TYR A 6 -24.30 -14.33 7.41
CA TYR A 6 -25.60 -14.66 8.02
C TYR A 6 -26.13 -16.04 7.59
N ARG A 7 -25.74 -16.53 6.41
CA ARG A 7 -26.18 -17.83 5.89
C ARG A 7 -25.36 -19.01 6.39
N PHE A 8 -24.05 -18.83 6.57
CA PHE A 8 -23.10 -19.91 6.88
C PHE A 8 -22.52 -19.83 8.30
N ALA A 9 -22.73 -18.73 9.03
CA ALA A 9 -22.29 -18.55 10.40
C ALA A 9 -23.45 -18.08 11.31
N SER A 10 -23.15 -17.71 12.56
CA SER A 10 -24.16 -17.23 13.51
C SER A 10 -24.52 -15.76 13.27
N THR A 11 -25.75 -15.37 13.62
CA THR A 11 -26.24 -13.98 13.55
C THR A 11 -25.33 -13.01 14.30
N HIS A 12 -24.81 -13.40 15.46
CA HIS A 12 -23.87 -12.59 16.24
C HIS A 12 -22.56 -12.33 15.50
N LEU A 13 -22.04 -13.33 14.79
CA LEU A 13 -20.81 -13.19 14.00
C LEU A 13 -21.04 -12.29 12.78
N GLY A 14 -22.21 -12.42 12.13
CA GLY A 14 -22.63 -11.53 11.04
C GLY A 14 -22.69 -10.07 11.46
N PHE A 15 -23.25 -9.78 12.64
CA PHE A 15 -23.30 -8.43 13.19
C PHE A 15 -21.89 -7.89 13.50
N SER A 16 -21.06 -8.66 14.21
CA SER A 16 -19.70 -8.25 14.58
C SER A 16 -18.81 -7.99 13.36
N LEU A 17 -18.87 -8.84 12.33
CA LEU A 17 -18.12 -8.61 11.08
C LEU A 17 -18.62 -7.40 10.32
N GLY A 18 -19.92 -7.09 10.38
CA GLY A 18 -20.47 -5.86 9.78
C GLY A 18 -19.95 -4.61 10.45
N TYR A 19 -19.88 -4.60 11.78
CA TYR A 19 -19.32 -3.48 12.53
C TYR A 19 -17.82 -3.30 12.27
N LEU A 20 -17.07 -4.41 12.27
CA LEU A 20 -15.65 -4.39 11.94
C LEU A 20 -15.40 -3.88 10.51
N ARG A 21 -16.22 -4.30 9.54
CA ARG A 21 -16.15 -3.84 8.15
C ARG A 21 -16.38 -2.32 8.07
N TRP A 22 -17.41 -1.82 8.73
CA TRP A 22 -17.71 -0.39 8.73
C TRP A 22 -16.55 0.41 9.31
N TYR A 23 -15.99 -0.03 10.43
CA TYR A 23 -14.84 0.61 11.07
C TYR A 23 -13.60 0.62 10.16
N SER A 24 -13.28 -0.51 9.52
CA SER A 24 -12.15 -0.60 8.57
C SER A 24 -12.32 0.34 7.37
N MET A 25 -13.53 0.46 6.82
CA MET A 25 -13.81 1.38 5.71
C MET A 25 -13.76 2.85 6.16
N ALA A 26 -14.23 3.15 7.36
CA ALA A 26 -14.19 4.50 7.92
C ALA A 26 -12.75 4.98 8.16
N LEU A 27 -11.85 4.10 8.63
CA LEU A 27 -10.44 4.41 8.83
C LEU A 27 -9.65 4.59 7.53
N LEU A 28 -10.14 4.05 6.41
CA LEU A 28 -9.47 4.19 5.13
C LEU A 28 -9.50 5.64 4.60
N VAL A 29 -10.57 6.38 4.89
CA VAL A 29 -10.72 7.77 4.45
C VAL A 29 -9.60 8.69 5.00
N PRO A 30 -9.34 8.76 6.32
CA PRO A 30 -8.23 9.55 6.85
C PRO A 30 -6.86 9.01 6.43
N PHE A 31 -6.73 7.70 6.20
CA PHE A 31 -5.51 7.11 5.66
C PHE A 31 -5.20 7.64 4.25
N GLU A 32 -6.18 7.67 3.35
CA GLU A 32 -6.02 8.21 1.99
C GLU A 32 -5.71 9.71 1.99
N ILE A 33 -6.36 10.48 2.87
CA ILE A 33 -6.06 11.92 3.04
C ILE A 33 -4.59 12.11 3.46
N THR A 34 -4.12 11.33 4.43
CA THR A 34 -2.74 11.40 4.92
C THR A 34 -1.75 11.01 3.81
N ASN A 35 -2.06 9.96 3.06
CA ASN A 35 -1.23 9.50 1.94
C ASN A 35 -1.17 10.55 0.81
N ALA A 36 -2.30 11.18 0.46
CA ALA A 36 -2.35 12.25 -0.53
C ALA A 36 -1.57 13.50 -0.08
N MET A 37 -1.67 13.87 1.20
CA MET A 37 -0.87 14.96 1.78
C MET A 37 0.63 14.69 1.68
N ALA A 38 1.06 13.46 1.97
CA ALA A 38 2.45 13.03 1.83
C ALA A 38 2.90 13.01 0.36
N ALA A 39 2.07 12.47 -0.55
CA ALA A 39 2.38 12.38 -1.98
C ALA A 39 2.55 13.75 -2.65
N LEU A 40 1.70 14.73 -2.27
CA LEU A 40 1.78 16.10 -2.77
C LEU A 40 2.80 16.97 -1.99
N SER A 41 3.48 16.39 -1.00
CA SER A 41 4.42 17.11 -0.12
C SER A 41 3.80 18.33 0.56
N LEU A 42 2.50 18.27 0.88
CA LEU A 42 1.75 19.37 1.50
C LEU A 42 1.90 19.43 3.03
N TRP A 43 2.80 18.61 3.59
CA TRP A 43 2.98 18.37 5.03
C TRP A 43 3.67 19.52 5.80
N GLU A 44 4.00 20.65 5.18
CA GLU A 44 4.76 21.68 5.89
C GLU A 44 4.02 22.15 7.16
N PRO A 45 4.67 22.09 8.34
CA PRO A 45 4.07 22.48 9.61
C PRO A 45 3.79 23.99 9.60
N GLY A 46 2.55 24.37 9.92
CA GLY A 46 2.14 25.78 9.97
C GLY A 46 0.64 25.96 10.17
N ALA A 47 0.21 27.22 10.31
CA ALA A 47 -1.20 27.55 10.57
C ALA A 47 -2.16 27.12 9.44
N LEU A 48 -1.64 26.86 8.23
CA LEU A 48 -2.42 26.48 7.05
C LEU A 48 -2.56 24.96 6.84
N VAL A 49 -2.03 24.12 7.75
CA VAL A 49 -2.15 22.65 7.62
C VAL A 49 -3.61 22.22 7.55
N ALA A 50 -4.48 22.79 8.39
CA ALA A 50 -5.90 22.50 8.39
C ALA A 50 -6.57 22.83 7.03
N VAL A 51 -6.14 23.91 6.38
CA VAL A 51 -6.65 24.31 5.05
C VAL A 51 -6.20 23.31 3.98
N ARG A 52 -4.93 22.90 4.01
CA ARG A 52 -4.38 21.92 3.05
C ARG A 52 -5.07 20.56 3.18
N VAL A 53 -5.27 20.09 4.42
CA VAL A 53 -6.04 18.87 4.71
C VAL A 53 -7.49 19.02 4.25
N GLY A 54 -8.12 20.17 4.51
CA GLY A 54 -9.48 20.45 4.08
C GLY A 54 -9.68 20.41 2.56
N ILE A 55 -8.72 20.94 1.79
CA ILE A 55 -8.76 20.89 0.32
C ILE A 55 -8.68 19.44 -0.17
N VAL A 56 -7.74 18.65 0.34
CA VAL A 56 -7.59 17.23 -0.03
C VAL A 56 -8.84 16.43 0.35
N ALA A 57 -9.36 16.65 1.55
CA ALA A 57 -10.59 16.01 2.02
C ALA A 57 -11.80 16.38 1.15
N ALA A 58 -11.94 17.64 0.76
CA ALA A 58 -13.03 18.10 -0.10
C ALA A 58 -12.97 17.46 -1.50
N ILE A 59 -11.78 17.32 -2.08
CA ILE A 59 -11.58 16.63 -3.36
C ILE A 59 -12.01 15.16 -3.24
N ILE A 60 -11.52 14.45 -2.22
CA ILE A 60 -11.84 13.04 -2.00
C ILE A 60 -13.34 12.84 -1.77
N LEU A 61 -13.97 13.72 -0.98
CA LEU A 61 -15.42 13.69 -0.75
C LEU A 61 -16.19 13.96 -2.06
N GLY A 62 -15.76 14.95 -2.85
CA GLY A 62 -16.35 15.25 -4.16
C GLY A 62 -16.31 14.06 -5.11
N PHE A 63 -15.20 13.33 -5.16
CA PHE A 63 -15.10 12.08 -5.94
C PHE A 63 -16.02 10.97 -5.41
N ASN A 64 -16.22 10.87 -4.09
CA ASN A 64 -17.14 9.90 -3.48
C ASN A 64 -18.62 10.20 -3.79
N MET A 65 -18.97 11.46 -4.09
CA MET A 65 -20.32 11.85 -4.49
C MET A 65 -20.60 11.64 -5.99
N LEU A 66 -19.61 11.19 -6.78
CA LEU A 66 -19.82 10.92 -8.20
C LEU A 66 -20.77 9.73 -8.40
N PRO A 67 -21.61 9.76 -9.46
CA PRO A 67 -22.46 8.62 -9.82
C PRO A 67 -21.66 7.34 -10.01
N GLU A 68 -22.22 6.22 -9.54
CA GLU A 68 -21.57 4.90 -9.58
C GLU A 68 -21.10 4.48 -10.98
N THR A 69 -21.81 4.90 -12.03
CA THR A 69 -21.47 4.58 -13.42
C THR A 69 -20.17 5.24 -13.86
N ILE A 70 -19.96 6.51 -13.47
CA ILE A 70 -18.73 7.25 -13.78
C ILE A 70 -17.60 6.70 -12.93
N PHE A 71 -17.87 6.42 -11.65
CA PHE A 71 -16.89 5.86 -10.73
C PHE A 71 -16.33 4.53 -11.24
N LYS A 72 -17.19 3.57 -11.64
CA LYS A 72 -16.77 2.27 -12.19
C LYS A 72 -15.93 2.40 -13.47
N ARG A 73 -16.25 3.36 -14.34
CA ARG A 73 -15.48 3.63 -15.57
C ARG A 73 -14.10 4.20 -15.24
N MET A 74 -14.02 5.12 -14.29
CA MET A 74 -12.75 5.68 -13.82
C MET A 74 -11.91 4.63 -13.08
N GLU A 75 -12.53 3.78 -12.28
CA GLU A 75 -11.88 2.70 -11.54
C GLU A 75 -11.13 1.75 -12.47
N THR A 76 -11.75 1.35 -13.59
CA THR A 76 -11.10 0.53 -14.61
C THR A 76 -9.87 1.22 -15.19
N PHE A 77 -9.98 2.51 -15.49
CA PHE A 77 -8.86 3.29 -16.03
C PHE A 77 -7.71 3.43 -15.02
N PHE A 78 -8.01 3.85 -13.77
CA PHE A 78 -7.00 3.97 -12.72
C PHE A 78 -6.35 2.65 -12.37
N THR A 79 -7.08 1.54 -12.43
CA THR A 79 -6.53 0.19 -12.24
C THR A 79 -5.52 -0.14 -13.34
N GLY A 80 -5.81 0.21 -14.60
CA GLY A 80 -4.86 0.08 -15.70
C GLY A 80 -3.59 0.90 -15.48
N VAL A 81 -3.72 2.17 -15.08
CA VAL A 81 -2.56 3.03 -14.76
C VAL A 81 -1.73 2.42 -13.63
N LYS A 82 -2.36 1.98 -12.53
CA LYS A 82 -1.68 1.32 -11.41
C LYS A 82 -0.86 0.12 -11.86
N LEU A 83 -1.41 -0.72 -12.73
CA LEU A 83 -0.73 -1.91 -13.24
C LEU A 83 0.48 -1.53 -14.12
N VAL A 84 0.31 -0.58 -15.04
CA VAL A 84 1.40 -0.09 -15.89
C VAL A 84 2.53 0.52 -15.06
N THR A 85 2.19 1.33 -14.04
CA THR A 85 3.17 1.90 -13.12
C THR A 85 3.90 0.81 -12.32
N ALA A 86 3.19 -0.20 -11.82
CA ALA A 86 3.81 -1.30 -11.07
C ALA A 86 4.83 -2.08 -11.93
N ILE A 87 4.44 -2.45 -13.15
CA ILE A 87 5.34 -3.13 -14.11
C ILE A 87 6.52 -2.22 -14.47
N GLY A 88 6.25 -0.94 -14.74
CA GLY A 88 7.27 0.06 -15.05
C GLY A 88 8.31 0.21 -13.93
N LEU A 89 7.88 0.24 -12.67
CA LEU A 89 8.78 0.29 -11.51
C LEU A 89 9.63 -0.98 -11.35
N ILE A 90 9.06 -2.16 -11.61
CA ILE A 90 9.79 -3.44 -11.58
C ILE A 90 10.86 -3.48 -12.67
N LEU A 91 10.52 -3.08 -13.90
CA LEU A 91 11.46 -2.99 -15.02
C LEU A 91 12.56 -1.95 -14.76
N LEU A 92 12.17 -0.75 -14.31
CA LEU A 92 13.11 0.32 -13.97
C LEU A 92 14.11 -0.14 -12.89
N SER A 93 13.61 -0.77 -11.83
CA SER A 93 14.46 -1.38 -10.80
C SER A 93 15.46 -2.37 -11.41
N THR A 94 15.00 -3.26 -12.28
CA THR A 94 15.84 -4.31 -12.89
C THR A 94 16.92 -3.70 -13.78
N ILE A 95 16.59 -2.66 -14.54
CA ILE A 95 17.54 -1.92 -15.37
C ILE A 95 18.59 -1.22 -14.49
N LEU A 96 18.16 -0.54 -13.42
CA LEU A 96 19.07 0.10 -12.46
C LEU A 96 19.96 -0.92 -11.74
N ALA A 97 19.46 -2.13 -11.48
CA ALA A 97 20.21 -3.23 -10.90
C ALA A 97 21.36 -3.70 -11.81
N ALA A 98 21.07 -3.83 -13.11
CA ALA A 98 21.96 -4.43 -14.10
C ALA A 98 23.11 -3.49 -14.50
N ARG A 99 22.84 -2.25 -14.93
CA ARG A 99 23.82 -1.16 -15.19
C ARG A 99 23.15 0.04 -15.86
N GLY A 100 21.92 0.38 -15.46
CA GLY A 100 21.02 1.26 -16.22
C GLY A 100 21.53 2.68 -16.49
N ILE A 101 22.57 3.16 -15.80
CA ILE A 101 23.11 4.51 -15.93
C ILE A 101 24.58 4.43 -16.40
N PRO A 102 24.94 5.00 -17.57
CA PRO A 102 26.33 5.10 -18.02
C PRO A 102 27.22 5.73 -16.94
N GLY A 103 28.30 5.03 -16.57
CA GLY A 103 29.22 5.47 -15.51
C GLY A 103 28.89 4.97 -14.09
N THR A 104 27.83 4.18 -13.90
CA THR A 104 27.55 3.53 -12.60
C THR A 104 27.96 2.05 -12.56
N PRO A 105 28.52 1.55 -11.44
CA PRO A 105 28.81 0.13 -11.29
C PRO A 105 27.52 -0.68 -11.16
N VAL A 106 27.57 -1.97 -11.54
CA VAL A 106 26.47 -2.94 -11.32
C VAL A 106 26.17 -2.98 -9.83
N ARG A 107 24.97 -2.55 -9.43
CA ARG A 107 24.61 -2.35 -8.01
C ARG A 107 23.60 -3.33 -7.48
N GLY A 108 23.05 -4.23 -8.31
CA GLY A 108 22.06 -5.27 -7.97
C GLY A 108 21.78 -5.50 -6.48
N PHE A 109 22.35 -6.56 -5.89
CA PHE A 109 22.22 -6.84 -4.46
C PHE A 109 23.32 -6.20 -3.60
N TYR A 110 24.02 -5.19 -4.12
CA TYR A 110 25.11 -4.53 -3.39
C TYR A 110 24.59 -3.92 -2.09
N TYR A 111 23.44 -3.23 -2.13
CA TYR A 111 22.85 -2.58 -0.97
C TYR A 111 22.32 -3.55 0.09
N TRP A 112 22.04 -4.79 -0.29
CA TRP A 112 21.65 -5.85 0.64
C TRP A 112 22.84 -6.34 1.48
N ARG A 113 24.07 -6.17 0.97
CA ARG A 113 25.32 -6.48 1.71
C ARG A 113 25.91 -5.26 2.41
N HIS A 114 25.86 -4.08 1.79
CA HIS A 114 26.45 -2.85 2.34
C HIS A 114 25.49 -1.66 2.15
N PRO A 115 24.87 -1.10 3.22
CA PRO A 115 25.12 -1.26 4.66
C PRO A 115 24.44 -2.48 5.34
N GLY A 116 23.70 -3.29 4.57
CA GLY A 116 23.00 -4.49 5.06
C GLY A 116 21.50 -4.42 4.81
N ALA A 117 20.84 -5.59 4.73
CA ALA A 117 19.42 -5.70 4.35
C ALA A 117 18.42 -5.11 5.37
N MET A 118 18.82 -4.91 6.63
CA MET A 118 17.97 -4.34 7.68
C MET A 118 18.54 -3.02 8.20
N ASN A 119 17.76 -1.96 8.06
CA ASN A 119 18.06 -0.66 8.66
C ASN A 119 17.66 -0.63 10.14
N GLN A 120 18.30 0.23 10.93
CA GLN A 120 17.95 0.46 12.33
C GLN A 120 16.75 1.42 12.41
N TYR A 121 15.76 1.13 13.26
CA TYR A 121 14.54 1.91 13.44
C TYR A 121 14.40 2.37 14.90
N LEU A 122 14.22 3.69 15.13
CA LEU A 122 14.21 4.43 16.41
C LEU A 122 15.46 4.32 17.31
N THR A 123 16.07 3.15 17.43
CA THR A 123 17.21 2.89 18.31
C THR A 123 18.36 2.22 17.54
N PRO A 124 19.62 2.46 17.91
CA PRO A 124 20.74 1.76 17.30
C PRO A 124 20.83 0.30 17.79
N GLY A 125 21.47 -0.57 16.99
CA GLY A 125 21.76 -1.94 17.36
C GLY A 125 20.70 -2.99 16.96
N HIS A 126 20.71 -4.15 17.63
CA HIS A 126 19.84 -5.29 17.32
C HIS A 126 18.36 -4.99 17.60
N LEU A 127 18.07 -4.23 18.67
CA LEU A 127 16.72 -3.83 19.03
C LEU A 127 16.10 -2.96 17.93
N GLY A 128 16.84 -1.99 17.39
CA GLY A 128 16.38 -1.16 16.29
C GLY A 128 16.07 -1.92 15.00
N ARG A 129 16.84 -2.97 14.70
CA ARG A 129 16.54 -3.84 13.54
C ARG A 129 15.28 -4.67 13.76
N PHE A 130 15.05 -5.16 14.98
CA PHE A 130 13.83 -5.86 15.33
C PHE A 130 12.60 -4.95 15.24
N LEU A 131 12.68 -3.72 15.77
CA LEU A 131 11.60 -2.73 15.62
C LEU A 131 11.34 -2.39 14.16
N GLY A 132 12.40 -2.29 13.34
CA GLY A 132 12.26 -2.09 11.89
C GLY A 132 11.52 -3.24 11.21
N LEU A 133 11.80 -4.49 11.60
CA LEU A 133 11.06 -5.66 11.11
C LEU A 133 9.59 -5.62 11.52
N VAL A 134 9.29 -5.30 12.78
CA VAL A 134 7.89 -5.17 13.27
C VAL A 134 7.16 -4.08 12.48
N GLN A 135 7.81 -2.94 12.26
CA GLN A 135 7.24 -1.84 11.47
C GLN A 135 6.91 -2.27 10.03
N CYS A 136 7.83 -2.99 9.38
CA CYS A 136 7.60 -3.52 8.04
C CYS A 136 6.43 -4.50 7.98
N VAL A 137 6.29 -5.37 8.99
CA VAL A 137 5.15 -6.29 9.08
C VAL A 137 3.84 -5.52 9.20
N LEU A 138 3.77 -4.52 10.09
CA LEU A 138 2.56 -3.71 10.30
C LEU A 138 2.14 -2.97 9.02
N TYR A 139 3.09 -2.33 8.32
CA TYR A 139 2.77 -1.64 7.05
C TYR A 139 2.40 -2.61 5.92
N SER A 140 3.01 -3.80 5.88
CA SER A 140 2.65 -4.84 4.92
C SER A 140 1.20 -5.31 5.11
N THR A 141 0.73 -5.45 6.36
CA THR A 141 -0.64 -5.89 6.66
C THR A 141 -1.70 -5.01 6.02
N ILE A 142 -1.50 -3.69 5.98
CA ILE A 142 -2.46 -2.73 5.38
C ILE A 142 -2.73 -3.08 3.91
N SER A 143 -1.74 -3.61 3.19
CA SER A 143 -1.86 -3.90 1.77
C SER A 143 -2.72 -5.12 1.45
N PHE A 144 -2.98 -5.98 2.45
CA PHE A 144 -3.81 -7.16 2.30
C PHE A 144 -5.21 -7.00 2.91
N ILE A 145 -5.57 -5.81 3.39
CA ILE A 145 -6.85 -5.54 4.06
C ILE A 145 -8.08 -5.90 3.19
N PHE A 146 -7.96 -5.75 1.86
CA PHE A 146 -9.02 -6.03 0.88
C PHE A 146 -9.04 -7.48 0.35
N SER A 147 -8.04 -8.29 0.66
CA SER A 147 -7.93 -9.68 0.18
C SER A 147 -9.15 -10.56 0.53
N PRO A 148 -9.67 -10.57 1.78
CA PRO A 148 -10.86 -11.34 2.11
C PRO A 148 -12.13 -10.83 1.40
N GLU A 149 -12.22 -9.52 1.14
CA GLU A 149 -13.38 -8.95 0.45
C GLU A 149 -13.43 -9.38 -1.03
N LEU A 150 -12.30 -9.31 -1.72
CA LEU A 150 -12.21 -9.77 -3.12
C LEU A 150 -12.57 -11.26 -3.24
N THR A 151 -12.10 -12.07 -2.29
CA THR A 151 -12.42 -13.49 -2.20
C THR A 151 -13.92 -13.74 -2.09
N VAL A 152 -14.62 -12.99 -1.24
CA VAL A 152 -16.07 -13.17 -1.04
C VAL A 152 -16.87 -12.67 -2.24
N VAL A 153 -16.49 -11.57 -2.88
CA VAL A 153 -17.16 -11.09 -4.11
C VAL A 153 -17.00 -12.11 -5.25
N ARG A 154 -15.83 -12.74 -5.36
CA ARG A 154 -15.58 -13.82 -6.33
C ARG A 154 -16.39 -15.07 -5.99
N ALA A 155 -16.48 -15.43 -4.71
CA ALA A 155 -17.34 -16.52 -4.24
C ALA A 155 -18.81 -16.29 -4.60
N GLU A 156 -19.31 -15.08 -4.37
CA GLU A 156 -20.67 -14.66 -4.73
C GLU A 156 -20.96 -14.80 -6.23
N LYS A 157 -19.96 -14.51 -7.08
CA LYS A 157 -20.08 -14.71 -8.54
C LYS A 157 -19.99 -16.18 -8.95
N ALA A 158 -19.09 -16.95 -8.33
CA ALA A 158 -18.90 -18.36 -8.64
C ALA A 158 -20.09 -19.24 -8.21
N ASP A 159 -20.80 -18.88 -7.13
CA ASP A 159 -22.05 -19.53 -6.73
C ASP A 159 -23.17 -19.37 -7.79
N GLY A 160 -23.05 -18.37 -8.69
CA GLY A 160 -23.99 -18.14 -9.81
C GLY A 160 -23.61 -18.85 -11.12
N GLU A 161 -22.33 -19.19 -11.33
CA GLU A 161 -21.82 -19.77 -12.58
C GLU A 161 -20.87 -20.96 -12.28
N THR A 162 -21.37 -22.18 -12.49
CA THR A 162 -20.67 -23.48 -12.62
C THR A 162 -19.21 -23.59 -12.16
N GLY A 163 -18.99 -24.31 -11.05
CA GLY A 163 -18.08 -25.47 -11.01
C GLY A 163 -16.62 -25.27 -10.60
N SER A 164 -16.09 -24.04 -10.49
CA SER A 164 -14.76 -23.85 -9.88
C SER A 164 -14.88 -23.78 -8.36
N SER A 165 -14.09 -24.57 -7.62
CA SER A 165 -14.07 -24.49 -6.16
C SER A 165 -13.67 -23.06 -5.77
N VAL A 166 -14.57 -22.35 -5.08
CA VAL A 166 -14.39 -20.97 -4.59
C VAL A 166 -13.01 -20.77 -3.96
N LEU A 167 -12.51 -21.80 -3.26
CA LEU A 167 -11.21 -21.79 -2.61
C LEU A 167 -10.03 -21.71 -3.60
N LYS A 168 -10.11 -22.39 -4.75
CA LYS A 168 -9.05 -22.35 -5.78
C LYS A 168 -8.95 -20.96 -6.41
N VAL A 169 -10.08 -20.33 -6.71
CA VAL A 169 -10.10 -18.98 -7.30
C VAL A 169 -9.51 -17.98 -6.30
N ALA A 170 -9.94 -18.06 -5.04
CA ALA A 170 -9.41 -17.22 -3.96
C ALA A 170 -7.90 -17.37 -3.76
N GLN A 171 -7.40 -18.61 -3.80
CA GLN A 171 -5.97 -18.90 -3.66
C GLN A 171 -5.16 -18.29 -4.80
N ILE A 172 -5.63 -18.40 -6.03
CA ILE A 172 -4.96 -17.84 -7.21
C ILE A 172 -4.88 -16.31 -7.11
N ASP A 173 -5.97 -15.65 -6.75
CA ASP A 173 -6.00 -14.19 -6.59
C ASP A 173 -5.02 -13.72 -5.49
N ASN A 174 -5.01 -14.41 -4.35
CA ASN A 174 -4.09 -14.09 -3.26
C ASN A 174 -2.63 -14.34 -3.64
N ILE A 175 -2.34 -15.42 -4.40
CA ILE A 175 -1.00 -15.70 -4.92
C ILE A 175 -0.53 -14.59 -5.86
N HIS A 176 -1.38 -14.11 -6.78
CA HIS A 176 -1.01 -13.02 -7.68
C HIS A 176 -0.71 -11.72 -6.92
N LEU A 177 -1.55 -11.37 -5.94
CA LEU A 177 -1.33 -10.21 -5.07
C LEU A 177 -0.02 -10.34 -4.30
N CYS A 178 0.20 -11.47 -3.63
CA CYS A 178 1.44 -11.75 -2.90
C CYS A 178 2.67 -11.71 -3.81
N ALA A 179 2.61 -12.33 -4.98
CA ALA A 179 3.71 -12.36 -5.93
C ALA A 179 4.07 -10.95 -6.42
N LEU A 180 3.06 -10.14 -6.78
CA LEU A 180 3.28 -8.76 -7.19
C LEU A 180 3.91 -7.95 -6.04
N TYR A 181 3.39 -8.11 -4.82
CA TYR A 181 3.87 -7.36 -3.65
C TYR A 181 5.32 -7.72 -3.28
N ILE A 182 5.67 -9.02 -3.28
CA ILE A 182 7.04 -9.50 -3.04
C ILE A 182 7.98 -9.00 -4.13
N LEU A 183 7.57 -9.08 -5.40
CA LEU A 183 8.38 -8.62 -6.53
C LEU A 183 8.60 -7.11 -6.48
N SER A 184 7.56 -6.34 -6.16
CA SER A 184 7.66 -4.88 -5.98
C SER A 184 8.54 -4.51 -4.79
N ALA A 185 8.44 -5.22 -3.66
CA ALA A 185 9.30 -4.99 -2.49
C ALA A 185 10.77 -5.31 -2.80
N LEU A 186 11.03 -6.41 -3.49
CA LEU A 186 12.37 -6.78 -3.95
C LEU A 186 12.92 -5.74 -4.93
N ALA A 187 12.09 -5.31 -5.89
CA ALA A 187 12.44 -4.29 -6.86
C ALA A 187 12.78 -2.96 -6.16
N MET A 188 12.02 -2.52 -5.17
CA MET A 188 12.36 -1.31 -4.42
C MET A 188 13.62 -1.45 -3.56
N GLY A 189 13.94 -2.66 -3.07
CA GLY A 189 15.12 -2.91 -2.24
C GLY A 189 16.45 -2.95 -3.01
N VAL A 190 16.43 -3.05 -4.33
CA VAL A 190 17.63 -3.19 -5.17
C VAL A 190 18.31 -1.84 -5.49
N PRO A 191 17.59 -0.79 -5.92
CA PRO A 191 18.18 0.53 -6.15
C PRO A 191 18.12 1.40 -4.88
N LYS A 192 19.28 1.79 -4.34
CA LYS A 192 19.33 2.93 -3.41
C LYS A 192 19.28 4.23 -4.22
N LEU A 193 18.10 4.84 -4.35
CA LEU A 193 17.92 6.19 -4.93
C LEU A 193 18.37 7.31 -3.95
N GLY A 194 19.41 7.05 -3.15
CA GLY A 194 19.82 7.88 -2.02
C GLY A 194 21.06 8.73 -2.31
N MET A 195 21.15 9.35 -3.48
CA MET A 195 22.24 10.27 -3.80
C MET A 195 21.75 11.52 -4.56
N LEU A 196 20.55 11.99 -4.23
CA LEU A 196 20.17 13.39 -4.46
C LEU A 196 20.28 14.13 -3.11
N PRO A 197 21.21 15.08 -2.93
CA PRO A 197 21.49 15.76 -1.66
C PRO A 197 20.33 16.59 -1.08
N ARG A 198 19.17 16.63 -1.75
CA ARG A 198 17.97 17.36 -1.33
C ARG A 198 17.03 16.55 -0.44
N TYR A 199 17.05 15.21 -0.52
CA TYR A 199 16.11 14.35 0.23
C TYR A 199 16.62 13.94 1.62
N SER A 200 17.94 13.83 1.82
CA SER A 200 18.53 13.52 3.13
C SER A 200 18.28 14.62 4.16
N ARG A 201 18.14 15.87 3.72
CA ARG A 201 17.87 17.02 4.60
C ARG A 201 16.44 17.00 5.17
N ILE A 202 15.46 16.60 4.36
CA ILE A 202 14.05 16.51 4.79
C ILE A 202 13.83 15.38 5.81
N ALA A 203 14.53 14.25 5.65
CA ALA A 203 14.43 13.12 6.58
C ALA A 203 15.12 13.37 7.93
N THR A 204 16.21 14.15 7.96
CA THR A 204 16.87 14.54 9.21
C THR A 204 16.11 15.66 9.93
N ASP A 205 15.59 16.62 9.18
CA ASP A 205 14.92 17.80 9.75
C ASP A 205 13.48 17.49 10.20
N GLY A 206 12.80 16.55 9.54
CA GLY A 206 11.46 16.11 9.96
C GLY A 206 11.43 15.31 11.27
N VAL A 207 12.54 14.64 11.62
CA VAL A 207 12.64 13.88 12.87
C VAL A 207 13.05 14.78 14.04
N SER A 208 13.87 15.81 13.83
CA SER A 208 14.24 16.76 14.89
C SER A 208 13.06 17.64 15.33
N HIS A 209 12.13 17.96 14.43
CA HIS A 209 10.92 18.74 14.74
C HIS A 209 9.78 17.95 15.41
N MET A 210 9.90 16.63 15.56
CA MET A 210 8.88 15.80 16.23
C MET A 210 9.15 15.60 17.74
N TYR A 211 10.36 15.96 18.19
CA TYR A 211 10.83 15.80 19.59
C TYR A 211 11.20 17.14 20.26
N GLN A 212 10.76 18.26 19.69
CA GLN A 212 10.75 19.59 20.32
C GLN A 212 9.32 20.13 20.32
#